data_AF-A0A255PL97-F1
#
_entry.id   AF-A0A255PL97-F1
#
_cell.length_a   1.000
_cell.length_b   1.000
_cell.length_c   1.000
_cell.angle_alpha   90.00
_cell.angle_beta   90.00
_cell.angle_gamma   90.00
#
_symmetry.space_group_name_H-M   'P 1'
#
loop_
_entity.id
_entity.type
_entity.pdbx_description
1 polymer ?
#
loop_
_entity_poly.entity_id
_entity_poly.type
_entity_poly.pdbx_seq_one_letter_code
_entity_poly.pdbx_strand_id
1 'polypeptide(L)' 'MRAIRNARKVSIRELEQRTGLNRGYLSRLERGEIRETAEQKVAQVASALEVPQEWLELKEKP' A
#
# COMPACT_ATOMS: atom_id res chain seq x y z
N MET A 1 -1.39 2.51 -6.06
CA MET A 1 -1.44 2.82 -4.60
C MET A 1 -1.35 4.31 -4.26
N ARG A 2 -0.29 5.04 -4.64
CA ARG A 2 -0.10 6.47 -4.25
C ARG A 2 -1.30 7.39 -4.51
N ALA A 3 -1.92 7.27 -5.69
CA ALA A 3 -3.09 8.07 -6.06
C ALA A 3 -4.26 7.85 -5.08
N ILE A 4 -4.53 6.59 -4.72
CA ILE A 4 -5.57 6.21 -3.75
C ILE A 4 -5.27 6.81 -2.38
N ARG A 5 -4.02 6.65 -1.89
CA ARG A 5 -3.60 7.22 -0.60
C ARG A 5 -3.81 8.74 -0.56
N ASN A 6 -3.42 9.44 -1.63
CA ASN A 6 -3.59 10.89 -1.74
C ASN A 6 -5.07 11.29 -1.82
N ALA A 7 -5.90 10.55 -2.55
CA ALA A 7 -7.34 10.77 -2.62
C ALA A 7 -8.01 10.61 -1.24
N ARG A 8 -7.51 9.69 -0.42
CA ARG A 8 -7.92 9.50 0.99
C ARG A 8 -7.30 10.51 1.97
N LYS A 9 -6.47 11.44 1.50
CA LYS A 9 -5.72 12.42 2.33
C LYS A 9 -4.88 11.77 3.44
N VAL A 10 -4.45 10.53 3.24
CA VAL A 10 -3.60 9.79 4.17
C VAL A 10 -2.14 10.10 3.86
N SER A 11 -1.34 10.51 4.84
CA SER A 11 0.10 10.68 4.63
C SER A 11 0.80 9.32 4.62
N ILE A 12 1.99 9.21 4.04
CA ILE A 12 2.75 7.94 4.10
C ILE A 12 3.14 7.55 5.53
N ARG A 13 3.32 8.56 6.42
CA ARG A 13 3.60 8.36 7.85
C ARG A 13 2.36 7.85 8.60
N GLU A 14 1.20 8.40 8.27
CA GLU A 14 -0.08 7.93 8.79
C GLU A 14 -0.34 6.48 8.34
N LEU A 15 -0.08 6.17 7.07
CA LEU A 15 -0.23 4.81 6.56
C LEU A 15 0.71 3.82 7.27
N GLU A 16 1.96 4.23 7.57
CA GLU A 16 2.90 3.46 8.39
C GLU A 16 2.33 3.19 9.79
N GLN A 17 1.74 4.19 10.44
CA GLN A 17 1.13 4.02 11.77
C GLN A 17 -0.08 3.09 11.75
N ARG A 18 -0.93 3.18 10.71
CA ARG A 18 -2.13 2.32 10.57
C ARG A 18 -1.80 0.87 10.24
N THR A 19 -0.75 0.64 9.44
CA THR A 19 -0.42 -0.69 8.93
C THR A 19 0.69 -1.39 9.72
N GLY A 20 1.47 -0.64 10.50
CA GLY A 20 2.72 -1.11 11.09
C GLY A 20 3.83 -1.39 10.06
N LEU A 21 3.59 -1.13 8.78
CA LEU A 21 4.57 -1.32 7.71
C LEU A 21 5.49 -0.12 7.64
N ASN A 22 6.80 -0.37 7.62
CA ASN A 22 7.80 0.69 7.54
C ASN A 22 7.58 1.60 6.32
N ARG A 23 7.76 2.91 6.51
CA ARG A 23 7.62 3.94 5.46
C ARG A 23 8.40 3.61 4.18
N GLY A 24 9.62 3.07 4.30
CA GLY A 24 10.45 2.67 3.16
C GLY A 24 9.85 1.51 2.38
N TYR A 25 9.20 0.56 3.05
CA TYR A 25 8.42 -0.50 2.40
C TYR A 25 7.22 0.08 1.65
N LEU A 26 6.40 0.91 2.31
CA LEU A 26 5.24 1.57 1.69
C LEU A 26 5.64 2.43 0.48
N SER A 27 6.78 3.11 0.56
CA SER A 27 7.30 3.95 -0.52
C SER A 27 7.73 3.13 -1.74
N ARG A 28 8.41 1.99 -1.54
CA ARG A 28 8.74 1.04 -2.62
C ARG A 28 7.48 0.42 -3.21
N LEU A 29 6.50 0.09 -2.37
CA LEU A 29 5.20 -0.42 -2.77
C LEU A 29 4.47 0.57 -3.70
N GLU A 30 4.48 1.87 -3.36
CA GLU A 30 3.90 2.92 -4.21
C GLU A 30 4.56 3.04 -5.59
N ARG A 31 5.85 2.72 -5.69
CA ARG A 31 6.63 2.77 -6.93
C ARG A 31 6.59 1.46 -7.72
N GLY A 32 5.96 0.41 -7.20
CA GLY A 32 5.96 -0.92 -7.82
C GLY A 32 7.32 -1.63 -7.76
N GLU A 33 8.18 -1.28 -6.79
CA GLU A 33 9.52 -1.86 -6.61
C GLU A 33 9.52 -3.15 -5.77
N ILE A 34 8.35 -3.58 -5.29
CA ILE A 34 8.18 -4.79 -4.51
C ILE A 34 7.53 -5.84 -5.41
N ARG A 35 8.29 -6.90 -5.70
CA ARG A 35 7.91 -7.96 -6.64
C ARG A 35 6.96 -8.99 -6.01
N GLU A 36 7.21 -9.33 -4.74
CA GLU A 36 6.40 -10.28 -3.98
C GLU A 36 5.80 -9.55 -2.78
N THR A 37 4.64 -8.95 -2.99
CA THR A 37 3.85 -8.45 -1.88
C THR A 37 3.10 -9.62 -1.26
N ALA A 38 3.53 -10.06 -0.08
CA ALA A 38 2.74 -11.00 0.70
C ALA A 38 1.29 -10.51 0.78
N GLU A 39 0.34 -11.37 0.41
CA GLU A 39 -1.10 -11.05 0.34
C GLU A 39 -1.60 -10.36 1.61
N GLN A 40 -1.12 -10.81 2.77
CA GLN A 40 -1.41 -10.20 4.07
C GLN A 40 -1.05 -8.71 4.14
N LYS A 41 0.06 -8.28 3.54
CA LYS A 41 0.48 -6.86 3.52
C LYS A 41 -0.38 -6.04 2.58
N VAL A 42 -0.84 -6.63 1.48
CA VAL A 42 -1.79 -5.98 0.57
C VAL A 42 -3.11 -5.75 1.29
N ALA A 43 -3.64 -6.78 1.95
CA ALA A 43 -4.86 -6.70 2.75
C ALA A 43 -4.75 -5.64 3.86
N GLN A 44 -3.61 -5.57 4.57
CA GLN A 44 -3.35 -4.54 5.58
C GLN A 44 -3.41 -3.12 4.99
N VAL A 45 -2.77 -2.89 3.84
CA VAL A 45 -2.78 -1.58 3.17
C VAL A 45 -4.17 -1.23 2.65
N ALA A 46 -4.90 -2.20 2.10
CA ALA A 46 -6.26 -2.01 1.58
C ALA A 46 -7.22 -1.61 2.71
N SER A 47 -7.16 -2.33 3.83
CA SER A 47 -7.92 -2.04 5.05
C SER A 47 -7.60 -0.65 5.60
N ALA A 48 -6.31 -0.29 5.73
CA ALA A 48 -5.90 1.02 6.23
C ALA A 48 -6.29 2.21 5.34
N LEU A 49 -6.52 1.96 4.05
CA LEU A 49 -6.98 2.93 3.06
C LEU A 49 -8.50 2.86 2.81
N GLU A 50 -9.20 1.94 3.48
CA GLU A 50 -10.64 1.70 3.33
C GLU A 50 -11.03 1.54 1.86
N VAL A 51 -10.29 0.68 1.14
CA VAL A 51 -10.57 0.35 -0.26
C VAL A 51 -10.53 -1.15 -0.47
N PRO A 52 -11.22 -1.66 -1.51
CA PRO A 52 -11.05 -3.04 -1.95
C PRO A 52 -9.58 -3.32 -2.33
N GLN A 53 -9.12 -4.54 -2.04
CA GLN A 53 -7.74 -4.96 -2.34
C GLN A 53 -7.43 -4.90 -3.84
N GLU A 54 -8.44 -5.13 -4.68
CA GLU A 54 -8.32 -5.12 -6.15
C GLU A 54 -7.93 -3.75 -6.69
N TRP A 55 -8.20 -2.67 -5.95
CA TRP A 55 -7.82 -1.31 -6.33
C TRP A 55 -6.34 -1.03 -6.09
N LEU A 56 -5.71 -1.80 -5.20
CA LEU A 56 -4.27 -1.81 -5.10
C LEU A 56 -3.74 -2.66 -6.25
N GLU A 57 -3.69 -2.08 -7.46
CA GLU A 57 -3.01 -2.66 -8.61
C GLU A 57 -1.51 -2.84 -8.27
N LEU A 58 -1.20 -3.93 -7.60
CA LEU A 58 0.14 -4.40 -7.31
C LEU A 58 0.41 -5.43 -8.40
N LYS A 59 0.97 -4.95 -9.51
CA LYS A 59 1.35 -5.84 -10.60
C LYS A 59 2.50 -6.71 -10.12
N GLU A 60 2.22 -7.98 -9.84
CA GLU A 60 3.23 -9.02 -9.97
C GLU A 60 3.67 -9.00 -11.43
N LYS A 61 4.87 -8.47 -11.70
CA LYS A 61 5.47 -8.62 -13.03
C LYS A 61 6.02 -10.06 -13.09
N PRO A 62 5.73 -10.83 -14.15
CA PRO A 62 6.26 -12.18 -14.32
C PRO A 62 7.79 -12.20 -14.31
#